data_AF-A0A0G3WHR0-F1
#
_entry.id   AF-A0A0G3WHR0-F1
#
_cell.length_a   1.000
_cell.length_b   1.000
_cell.length_c   1.000
_cell.angle_alpha   90.00
_cell.angle_beta   90.00
_cell.angle_gamma   90.00
#
_symmetry.space_group_name_H-M   'P 1'
#
loop_
_entity.id
_entity.type
_entity.pdbx_description
1 polymer ?
#
loop_
_entity_poly.entity_id
_entity_poly.type
_entity_poly.pdbx_seq_one_letter_code
_entity_poly.pdbx_strand_id
1 'polypeptide(L)'
;MKKIIMFIAIFTSAMIISALILYINFFPLAKPIELPIVNEIYAVEIKKEHIMEKYIDDKEILEILNCFSNAKPTRIITTHERPIISEYYTINFYSKEDRLYTSFVYNENSKWYIEQPYYGVYEIRKGLLDFLPYIEALIQNQNIERELGDLIPMVRVRGMLYLDTGKESDISARCGVMDGKITSTVEPFQKPTKDNQSNFGSGYEYQVVNDNSIDIYMNEKWIRFDDED
;
A
#
# COMPACT_ATOMS: atom_id res chain seq x y z
N MET A 1 -50.11 -48.01 -0.73
CA MET A 1 -49.57 -46.85 -1.46
C MET A 1 -49.08 -45.72 -0.54
N LYS A 2 -49.91 -45.10 0.31
CA LYS A 2 -49.47 -44.01 1.22
C LYS A 2 -48.25 -44.33 2.10
N LYS A 3 -48.18 -45.53 2.69
CA LYS A 3 -47.04 -45.95 3.55
C LYS A 3 -45.72 -46.06 2.78
N ILE A 4 -45.73 -46.54 1.54
CA ILE A 4 -44.53 -46.69 0.71
C ILE A 4 -43.99 -45.31 0.29
N ILE A 5 -44.89 -44.40 -0.11
CA ILE A 5 -44.53 -43.01 -0.45
C ILE A 5 -43.92 -42.31 0.78
N MET A 6 -44.49 -42.52 1.96
CA MET A 6 -43.96 -41.97 3.22
C MET A 6 -42.55 -42.51 3.54
N PHE A 7 -42.31 -43.81 3.34
CA PHE A 7 -40.98 -44.41 3.54
C PHE A 7 -39.93 -43.86 2.57
N ILE A 8 -40.28 -43.71 1.28
CA ILE A 8 -39.39 -43.13 0.27
C ILE A 8 -39.05 -41.69 0.64
N ALA A 9 -40.02 -40.88 1.04
CA ALA A 9 -39.80 -39.49 1.45
C ALA A 9 -38.88 -39.37 2.69
N ILE A 10 -39.02 -40.26 3.67
CA ILE A 10 -38.13 -40.30 4.84
C ILE A 10 -36.71 -40.68 4.43
N PHE A 11 -36.57 -41.69 3.58
CA PHE A 11 -35.26 -42.17 3.13
C PHE A 11 -34.51 -41.13 2.29
N THR A 12 -35.19 -40.46 1.36
CA THR A 12 -34.59 -39.39 0.56
C THR A 12 -34.18 -38.20 1.44
N SER A 13 -35.02 -37.83 2.42
CA SER A 13 -34.68 -36.78 3.38
C SER A 13 -33.44 -37.15 4.21
N ALA A 14 -33.34 -38.40 4.67
CA ALA A 14 -32.18 -38.88 5.42
C ALA A 14 -30.88 -38.89 4.58
N MET A 15 -30.96 -39.28 3.30
CA MET A 15 -29.82 -39.19 2.38
C MET A 15 -29.37 -37.75 2.16
N ILE A 16 -30.30 -36.81 1.98
CA ILE A 16 -29.99 -35.38 1.81
C ILE A 16 -29.31 -34.84 3.07
N ILE A 17 -29.84 -35.14 4.26
CA ILE A 17 -29.26 -34.71 5.53
C ILE A 17 -27.85 -35.29 5.71
N SER A 18 -27.66 -36.58 5.42
CA SER A 18 -26.35 -37.24 5.50
C SER A 18 -25.33 -36.61 4.55
N ALA A 19 -25.72 -36.36 3.29
CA ALA A 19 -24.88 -35.68 2.31
C ALA A 19 -24.53 -34.26 2.76
N LEU A 20 -25.47 -33.53 3.38
CA LEU A 20 -25.24 -32.19 3.92
C LEU A 20 -24.24 -32.21 5.08
N ILE A 21 -24.36 -33.17 6.00
CA ILE A 21 -23.43 -33.34 7.13
C ILE A 21 -22.03 -33.66 6.60
N LEU A 22 -21.91 -34.60 5.66
CA LEU A 22 -20.64 -34.92 5.02
C LEU A 22 -20.02 -33.68 4.36
N TYR A 23 -20.81 -32.91 3.61
CA TYR A 23 -20.34 -31.69 2.97
C TYR A 23 -19.80 -30.66 3.99
N ILE A 24 -20.52 -30.42 5.09
CA ILE A 24 -20.08 -29.47 6.13
C ILE A 24 -18.78 -29.94 6.80
N ASN A 25 -18.62 -31.23 7.03
CA ASN A 25 -17.43 -31.80 7.65
C ASN A 25 -16.21 -31.77 6.72
N PHE A 26 -16.40 -32.04 5.43
CA PHE A 26 -15.30 -32.02 4.45
C PHE A 26 -14.87 -30.61 4.05
N PHE A 27 -15.80 -29.64 4.06
CA PHE A 27 -15.54 -28.27 3.69
C PHE A 27 -15.94 -27.34 4.82
N PRO A 28 -15.22 -27.29 5.96
CA PRO A 28 -15.57 -26.42 7.08
C PRO A 28 -15.48 -24.92 6.69
N LEU A 29 -16.15 -24.08 7.47
CA LEU A 29 -15.94 -22.62 7.38
C LEU A 29 -14.59 -22.29 8.03
N ALA A 30 -14.00 -21.16 7.63
CA ALA A 30 -12.89 -20.54 8.34
C ALA A 30 -13.25 -20.35 9.82
N LYS A 31 -12.24 -20.45 10.69
CA LYS A 31 -12.39 -20.12 12.12
C LYS A 31 -12.88 -18.67 12.26
N PRO A 32 -13.57 -18.28 13.35
CA PRO A 32 -13.88 -16.87 13.59
C PRO A 32 -12.62 -16.00 13.50
N ILE A 33 -12.77 -14.77 13.03
CA ILE A 33 -11.67 -13.79 13.03
C ILE A 33 -11.16 -13.65 14.46
N GLU A 34 -9.84 -13.74 14.64
CA GLU A 34 -9.20 -13.41 15.90
C GLU A 34 -9.03 -11.88 15.97
N LEU A 35 -9.82 -11.24 16.82
CA LEU A 35 -9.76 -9.79 17.07
C LEU A 35 -9.34 -9.51 18.51
N PRO A 36 -8.58 -8.42 18.73
CA PRO A 36 -8.37 -7.89 20.07
C PRO A 36 -9.67 -7.33 20.66
N ILE A 37 -9.72 -7.24 22.00
CA ILE A 37 -10.82 -6.57 22.68
C ILE A 37 -10.69 -5.07 22.44
N VAL A 38 -11.79 -4.39 22.08
CA VAL A 38 -11.79 -2.95 21.72
C VAL A 38 -11.03 -2.09 22.73
N ASN A 39 -11.29 -2.27 24.02
CA ASN A 39 -10.67 -1.48 25.09
C ASN A 39 -9.17 -1.74 25.29
N GLU A 40 -8.63 -2.79 24.69
CA GLU A 40 -7.22 -3.18 24.78
C GLU A 40 -6.41 -2.63 23.62
N ILE A 41 -7.04 -2.05 22.59
CA ILE A 41 -6.35 -1.49 21.43
C ILE A 41 -6.03 -0.03 21.72
N TYR A 42 -4.83 0.41 21.33
CA TYR A 42 -4.45 1.82 21.42
C TYR A 42 -4.13 2.44 20.06
N ALA A 43 -3.95 1.62 19.02
CA ALA A 43 -3.75 2.11 17.67
C ALA A 43 -4.11 1.05 16.64
N VAL A 44 -4.55 1.52 15.47
CA VAL A 44 -4.67 0.73 14.25
C VAL A 44 -3.80 1.36 13.18
N GLU A 45 -2.95 0.57 12.55
CA GLU A 45 -2.17 0.99 11.39
C GLU A 45 -2.71 0.30 10.14
N ILE A 46 -2.94 1.11 9.10
CA ILE A 46 -3.30 0.65 7.78
C ILE A 46 -2.14 0.98 6.86
N LYS A 47 -1.67 -0.01 6.12
CA LYS A 47 -0.52 0.12 5.22
C LYS A 47 -0.85 -0.38 3.83
N LYS A 48 -0.41 0.36 2.82
CA LYS A 48 -0.36 -0.07 1.42
C LYS A 48 1.01 0.27 0.85
N GLU A 49 1.74 -0.75 0.40
CA GLU A 49 3.11 -0.60 -0.12
C GLU A 49 4.04 0.14 0.86
N HIS A 50 4.43 1.38 0.55
CA HIS A 50 5.31 2.22 1.36
C HIS A 50 4.56 3.21 2.26
N ILE A 51 3.25 3.37 2.04
CA ILE A 51 2.43 4.36 2.73
C ILE A 51 1.68 3.69 3.86
N MET A 52 1.62 4.42 4.97
CA MET A 52 1.00 3.95 6.19
C MET A 52 0.29 5.10 6.88
N GLU A 53 -0.91 4.83 7.35
CA GLU A 53 -1.68 5.73 8.21
C GLU A 53 -1.94 5.06 9.55
N LYS A 54 -1.81 5.83 10.62
CA LYS A 54 -1.99 5.35 11.98
C LYS A 54 -3.13 6.10 12.66
N TYR A 55 -4.13 5.34 13.07
CA TYR A 55 -5.34 5.80 13.74
C TYR A 55 -5.22 5.51 15.24
N ILE A 56 -5.46 6.54 16.04
CA ILE A 56 -5.38 6.49 17.52
C ILE A 56 -6.68 6.95 18.19
N ASP A 57 -7.64 7.47 17.42
CA ASP A 57 -8.93 7.90 17.94
C ASP A 57 -9.83 6.68 18.20
N ASP A 58 -10.43 6.63 19.39
CA ASP A 58 -11.25 5.48 19.82
C ASP A 58 -12.45 5.23 18.91
N LYS A 59 -13.05 6.28 18.33
CA LYS A 59 -14.19 6.14 17.43
C LYS A 59 -13.74 5.54 16.10
N GLU A 60 -12.62 5.99 15.55
CA GLU A 60 -12.06 5.44 14.31
C GLU A 60 -11.67 3.97 14.47
N ILE A 61 -11.00 3.65 15.58
CA ILE A 61 -10.63 2.28 15.93
C ILE A 61 -11.88 1.39 16.01
N LEU A 62 -12.95 1.87 16.64
CA LEU A 62 -14.21 1.15 16.75
C LEU A 62 -14.89 0.92 15.39
N GLU A 63 -14.90 1.92 14.50
CA GLU A 63 -15.46 1.81 13.16
C GLU A 63 -14.71 0.75 12.33
N ILE A 64 -13.36 0.77 12.38
CA ILE A 64 -12.53 -0.24 11.72
C ILE A 64 -12.81 -1.63 12.31
N LEU A 65 -12.81 -1.80 13.63
CA LEU A 65 -13.08 -3.09 14.27
C LEU A 65 -14.47 -3.65 13.95
N ASN A 66 -15.48 -2.77 13.88
CA ASN A 66 -16.84 -3.18 13.53
C ASN A 66 -16.92 -3.77 12.11
N CYS A 67 -16.13 -3.26 11.17
CA CYS A 67 -16.03 -3.86 9.83
C CYS A 67 -15.53 -5.31 9.92
N PHE A 68 -14.48 -5.55 10.71
CA PHE A 68 -13.89 -6.87 10.90
C PHE A 68 -14.84 -7.82 11.64
N SER A 69 -15.45 -7.39 12.74
CA SER A 69 -16.33 -8.24 13.56
C SER A 69 -17.58 -8.71 12.80
N ASN A 70 -18.00 -7.98 11.77
CA ASN A 70 -19.16 -8.30 10.94
C ASN A 70 -18.83 -9.09 9.67
N ALA A 71 -17.56 -9.38 9.40
CA ALA A 71 -17.15 -10.15 8.24
C ALA A 71 -17.61 -11.60 8.35
N LYS A 72 -18.01 -12.19 7.21
CA LYS A 72 -18.53 -13.55 7.17
C LYS A 72 -17.44 -14.54 6.80
N PRO A 73 -17.25 -15.65 7.55
CA PRO A 73 -16.26 -16.64 7.20
C PRO A 73 -16.60 -17.30 5.86
N THR A 74 -15.58 -17.49 5.03
CA THR A 74 -15.67 -18.29 3.81
C THR A 74 -15.25 -19.74 4.11
N ARG A 75 -15.16 -20.59 3.09
CA ARG A 75 -14.58 -21.95 3.20
C ARG A 75 -13.10 -22.00 2.79
N ILE A 76 -12.46 -20.84 2.70
CA ILE A 76 -11.04 -20.71 2.36
C ILE A 76 -10.24 -20.61 3.65
N ILE A 77 -9.33 -21.56 3.84
CA ILE A 77 -8.37 -21.60 4.94
C ILE A 77 -7.01 -21.20 4.36
N THR A 78 -6.32 -20.27 5.03
CA THR A 78 -4.97 -19.84 4.62
C THR A 78 -3.92 -20.63 5.39
N THR A 79 -2.82 -20.93 4.70
CA THR A 79 -1.61 -21.56 5.26
C THR A 79 -0.37 -20.67 5.06
N HIS A 80 -0.58 -19.44 4.63
CA HIS A 80 0.48 -18.51 4.24
C HIS A 80 0.47 -17.29 5.18
N GLU A 81 1.62 -16.64 5.29
CA GLU A 81 1.77 -15.43 6.11
C GLU A 81 1.24 -14.16 5.41
N ARG A 82 1.00 -14.23 4.10
CA ARG A 82 0.54 -13.11 3.27
C ARG A 82 -0.45 -13.59 2.21
N PRO A 83 -1.32 -12.69 1.70
CA PRO A 83 -2.23 -13.01 0.61
C PRO A 83 -1.46 -13.42 -0.65
N ILE A 84 -2.07 -14.28 -1.45
CA ILE A 84 -1.57 -14.65 -2.79
C ILE A 84 -1.83 -13.50 -3.80
N ILE A 85 -2.80 -12.64 -3.50
CA ILE A 85 -3.15 -11.46 -4.31
C ILE A 85 -2.09 -10.38 -4.12
N SER A 86 -1.76 -9.66 -5.20
CA SER A 86 -0.73 -8.60 -5.18
C SER A 86 -1.22 -7.30 -4.53
N GLU A 87 -2.47 -6.94 -4.77
CA GLU A 87 -3.08 -5.68 -4.30
C GLU A 87 -3.85 -5.90 -2.99
N TYR A 88 -3.26 -5.52 -1.87
CA TYR A 88 -3.88 -5.60 -0.55
C TYR A 88 -3.40 -4.49 0.38
N TYR A 89 -4.20 -4.23 1.41
CA TYR A 89 -3.88 -3.40 2.55
C TYR A 89 -3.49 -4.30 3.72
N THR A 90 -2.46 -3.93 4.46
CA THR A 90 -2.10 -4.59 5.73
C THR A 90 -2.68 -3.79 6.87
N ILE A 91 -3.43 -4.45 7.75
CA ILE A 91 -4.12 -3.85 8.89
C ILE A 91 -3.53 -4.45 10.16
N ASN A 92 -2.95 -3.59 10.99
CA ASN A 92 -2.24 -3.94 12.20
C ASN A 92 -2.99 -3.34 13.40
N PHE A 93 -3.52 -4.17 14.28
CA PHE A 93 -4.10 -3.72 15.56
C PHE A 93 -3.05 -3.87 16.67
N TYR A 94 -2.70 -2.77 17.32
CA TYR A 94 -1.76 -2.74 18.43
C TYR A 94 -2.51 -2.78 19.76
N SER A 95 -2.28 -3.84 20.52
CA SER A 95 -2.80 -4.00 21.87
C SER A 95 -1.88 -3.33 22.91
N LYS A 96 -2.46 -2.86 24.01
CA LYS A 96 -1.77 -2.35 25.21
C LYS A 96 -0.90 -3.41 25.89
N GLU A 97 -1.10 -4.69 25.57
CA GLU A 97 -0.25 -5.81 26.02
C GLU A 97 0.88 -6.15 25.02
N ASP A 98 1.24 -5.23 24.12
CA ASP A 98 2.26 -5.42 23.08
C ASP A 98 1.97 -6.58 22.10
N ARG A 99 0.70 -7.01 22.02
CA ARG A 99 0.26 -7.97 20.98
C ARG A 99 -0.05 -7.23 19.68
N LEU A 100 0.39 -7.81 18.57
CA LEU A 100 0.12 -7.34 17.22
C LEU A 100 -0.82 -8.32 16.52
N TYR A 101 -1.97 -7.82 16.07
CA TYR A 101 -2.91 -8.58 15.25
C TYR A 101 -2.83 -8.07 13.83
N THR A 102 -2.35 -8.92 12.91
CA THR A 102 -2.21 -8.57 11.51
C THR A 102 -3.30 -9.24 10.68
N SER A 103 -3.90 -8.47 9.80
CA SER A 103 -4.88 -8.94 8.82
C SER A 103 -4.65 -8.22 7.51
N PHE A 104 -5.13 -8.82 6.42
CA PHE A 104 -5.00 -8.24 5.09
C PHE A 104 -6.38 -7.97 4.52
N VAL A 105 -6.56 -6.81 3.89
CA VAL A 105 -7.82 -6.43 3.25
C VAL A 105 -7.59 -6.25 1.76
N TYR A 106 -8.42 -6.86 0.93
CA TYR A 106 -8.30 -6.72 -0.52
C TYR A 106 -9.66 -6.76 -1.21
N ASN A 107 -9.70 -6.19 -2.42
CA ASN A 107 -10.83 -6.32 -3.31
C ASN A 107 -10.53 -7.40 -4.36
N GLU A 108 -11.41 -8.37 -4.49
CA GLU A 108 -11.37 -9.35 -5.56
C GLU A 108 -12.77 -9.50 -6.15
N ASN A 109 -12.89 -9.36 -7.48
CA ASN A 109 -14.16 -9.49 -8.20
C ASN A 109 -15.28 -8.60 -7.63
N SER A 110 -14.97 -7.33 -7.34
CA SER A 110 -15.91 -6.35 -6.76
C SER A 110 -16.42 -6.69 -5.36
N LYS A 111 -15.75 -7.62 -4.66
CA LYS A 111 -16.04 -7.98 -3.28
C LYS A 111 -14.81 -7.73 -2.41
N TRP A 112 -15.06 -7.35 -1.18
CA TRP A 112 -14.01 -7.06 -0.21
C TRP A 112 -13.84 -8.23 0.75
N TYR A 113 -12.59 -8.57 1.01
CA TYR A 113 -12.23 -9.68 1.88
C TYR A 113 -11.23 -9.24 2.93
N ILE A 114 -11.29 -9.93 4.07
CA ILE A 114 -10.25 -9.95 5.09
C ILE A 114 -9.58 -11.32 5.02
N GLU A 115 -8.26 -11.36 5.07
CA GLU A 115 -7.48 -12.59 5.23
C GLU A 115 -6.62 -12.49 6.50
N GLN A 116 -6.69 -13.53 7.33
CA GLN A 116 -5.84 -13.68 8.51
C GLN A 116 -4.94 -14.89 8.34
N PRO A 117 -3.61 -14.75 8.42
CA PRO A 117 -2.65 -15.86 8.31
C PRO A 117 -3.06 -17.06 9.17
N TYR A 118 -3.07 -18.26 8.58
CA TYR A 118 -3.39 -19.51 9.31
C TYR A 118 -4.84 -19.64 9.82
N TYR A 119 -5.69 -18.63 9.62
CA TYR A 119 -7.10 -18.62 10.07
C TYR A 119 -8.08 -18.81 8.92
N GLY A 120 -8.04 -17.94 7.91
CA GLY A 120 -8.93 -18.02 6.77
C GLY A 120 -9.21 -16.69 6.10
N VAL A 121 -10.15 -16.74 5.15
CA VAL A 121 -10.64 -15.57 4.41
C VAL A 121 -12.10 -15.30 4.78
N TYR A 122 -12.46 -14.03 4.86
CA TYR A 122 -13.77 -13.54 5.31
C TYR A 122 -14.30 -12.50 4.32
N GLU A 123 -15.56 -12.59 3.94
CA GLU A 123 -16.22 -11.61 3.06
C GLU A 123 -16.78 -10.45 3.89
N ILE A 124 -16.37 -9.23 3.59
CA ILE A 124 -16.92 -8.01 4.19
C ILE A 124 -18.27 -7.73 3.52
N ARG A 125 -19.36 -7.81 4.29
CA ARG A 125 -20.73 -7.49 3.80
C ARG A 125 -21.38 -6.29 4.48
N LYS A 126 -20.96 -5.98 5.71
CA LYS A 126 -21.45 -4.88 6.54
C LYS A 126 -20.24 -4.13 7.08
N GLY A 127 -20.39 -2.83 7.36
CA GLY A 127 -19.29 -1.99 7.86
C GLY A 127 -18.26 -1.60 6.79
N LEU A 128 -18.42 -2.06 5.55
CA LEU A 128 -17.51 -1.68 4.45
C LEU A 128 -17.50 -0.17 4.23
N LEU A 129 -18.69 0.46 4.16
CA LEU A 129 -18.81 1.89 3.94
C LEU A 129 -18.15 2.71 5.05
N ASP A 130 -18.17 2.21 6.28
CA ASP A 130 -17.52 2.85 7.42
C ASP A 130 -15.99 2.66 7.35
N PHE A 131 -15.51 1.59 6.72
CA PHE A 131 -14.09 1.29 6.57
C PHE A 131 -13.43 2.01 5.38
N LEU A 132 -14.16 2.22 4.27
CA LEU A 132 -13.60 2.81 3.04
C LEU A 132 -12.86 4.15 3.23
N PRO A 133 -13.34 5.11 4.05
CA PRO A 133 -12.64 6.38 4.25
C PRO A 133 -11.18 6.21 4.72
N TYR A 134 -10.90 5.17 5.52
CA TYR A 134 -9.57 4.94 6.07
C TYR A 134 -8.58 4.39 5.04
N ILE A 135 -9.05 3.72 3.99
CA ILE A 135 -8.20 3.30 2.86
C ILE A 135 -8.14 4.36 1.77
N GLU A 136 -9.19 5.17 1.60
CA GLU A 136 -9.20 6.31 0.66
C GLU A 136 -8.14 7.35 1.04
N ALA A 137 -7.94 7.60 2.34
CA ALA A 137 -6.86 8.45 2.84
C ALA A 137 -5.47 7.97 2.37
N LEU A 138 -5.21 6.66 2.44
CA LEU A 138 -3.95 6.09 1.92
C LEU A 138 -3.82 6.26 0.41
N ILE A 139 -4.90 6.04 -0.35
CA ILE A 139 -4.88 6.20 -1.82
C ILE A 139 -4.58 7.65 -2.20
N GLN A 140 -5.17 8.61 -1.49
CA GLN A 140 -4.89 10.03 -1.69
C GLN A 140 -3.41 10.33 -1.42
N ASN A 141 -2.87 9.87 -0.29
CA ASN A 141 -1.47 10.05 0.04
C ASN A 141 -0.53 9.36 -0.96
N GLN A 142 -0.92 8.21 -1.51
CA GLN A 142 -0.19 7.53 -2.58
C GLN A 142 -0.17 8.31 -3.88
N ASN A 143 -1.31 8.90 -4.25
CA ASN A 143 -1.36 9.75 -5.44
C ASN A 143 -0.56 11.03 -5.23
N ILE A 144 -0.63 11.65 -4.06
CA ILE A 144 0.19 12.82 -3.73
C ILE A 144 1.66 12.47 -3.80
N GLU A 145 2.13 11.40 -3.14
CA GLU A 145 3.53 10.97 -3.20
C GLU A 145 3.98 10.64 -4.62
N ARG A 146 3.12 10.05 -5.45
CA ARG A 146 3.40 9.77 -6.86
C ARG A 146 3.52 11.06 -7.67
N GLU A 147 2.56 11.98 -7.54
CA GLU A 147 2.60 13.29 -8.22
C GLU A 147 3.81 14.13 -7.77
N LEU A 148 4.15 14.04 -6.50
CA LEU A 148 5.31 14.69 -5.89
C LEU A 148 6.63 14.04 -6.36
N GLY A 149 6.68 12.72 -6.47
CA GLY A 149 7.81 11.96 -7.02
C GLY A 149 8.00 12.16 -8.53
N ASP A 150 6.95 12.57 -9.24
CA ASP A 150 7.00 12.95 -10.66
C ASP A 150 7.59 14.35 -10.89
N LEU A 151 8.06 15.06 -9.85
CA LEU A 151 8.81 16.31 -10.04
C LEU A 151 10.07 16.04 -10.87
N ILE A 152 10.22 16.82 -11.94
CA ILE A 152 11.40 16.79 -12.81
C ILE A 152 12.65 16.97 -11.93
N PRO A 153 13.74 16.20 -12.16
CA PRO A 153 14.99 16.43 -11.44
C PRO A 153 15.46 17.88 -11.57
N MET A 154 15.82 18.48 -10.44
CA MET A 154 16.09 19.90 -10.28
C MET A 154 17.34 20.13 -9.44
N VAL A 155 18.11 21.16 -9.77
CA VAL A 155 19.25 21.61 -8.98
C VAL A 155 19.28 23.14 -8.94
N ARG A 156 19.62 23.71 -7.78
CA ARG A 156 19.89 25.14 -7.66
C ARG A 156 21.39 25.38 -7.67
N VAL A 157 21.86 26.22 -8.59
CA VAL A 157 23.28 26.57 -8.75
C VAL A 157 23.39 28.08 -8.98
N ARG A 158 24.24 28.76 -8.19
CA ARG A 158 24.51 30.21 -8.31
C ARG A 158 23.23 31.07 -8.34
N GLY A 159 22.25 30.71 -7.52
CA GLY A 159 20.97 31.40 -7.41
C GLY A 159 19.93 31.02 -8.46
N MET A 160 20.30 30.27 -9.51
CA MET A 160 19.40 29.83 -10.59
C MET A 160 18.92 28.40 -10.37
N LEU A 161 17.67 28.12 -10.75
CA LEU A 161 17.08 26.77 -10.68
C LEU A 161 17.12 26.14 -12.07
N TYR A 162 17.78 25.00 -12.18
CA TYR A 162 17.93 24.24 -13.42
C TYR A 162 17.12 22.95 -13.36
N LEU A 163 16.40 22.63 -14.43
CA LEU A 163 15.55 21.45 -14.59
C LEU A 163 16.16 20.49 -15.61
N ASP A 164 16.07 19.19 -15.34
CA ASP A 164 16.50 18.15 -16.26
C ASP A 164 15.70 18.22 -17.56
N THR A 165 16.41 18.27 -18.69
CA THR A 165 15.81 18.32 -20.01
C THR A 165 15.45 16.93 -20.57
N GLY A 166 15.88 15.85 -19.89
CA GLY A 166 15.79 14.47 -20.34
C GLY A 166 16.77 14.12 -21.46
N LYS A 167 17.74 15.00 -21.76
CA LYS A 167 18.71 14.83 -22.85
C LYS A 167 20.13 14.67 -22.32
N GLU A 168 20.86 13.76 -22.94
CA GLU A 168 22.32 13.69 -22.80
C GLU A 168 22.94 14.90 -23.52
N SER A 169 24.01 15.45 -22.95
CA SER A 169 24.67 16.62 -23.51
C SER A 169 25.31 16.33 -24.86
N ASP A 170 25.22 17.29 -25.76
CA ASP A 170 25.79 17.27 -27.11
C ASP A 170 27.26 17.71 -27.17
N ILE A 171 27.86 18.08 -26.03
CA ILE A 171 29.25 18.54 -25.93
C ILE A 171 30.20 17.34 -25.75
N SER A 172 31.01 17.08 -26.78
CA SER A 172 32.00 15.99 -26.81
C SER A 172 33.39 16.40 -26.29
N ALA A 173 33.73 17.69 -26.31
CA ALA A 173 35.02 18.21 -25.85
C ALA A 173 34.85 18.93 -24.50
N ARG A 174 35.32 18.32 -23.41
CA ARG A 174 35.27 18.90 -22.06
C ARG A 174 36.67 19.20 -21.56
N CYS A 175 36.87 20.41 -21.02
CA CYS A 175 38.03 20.66 -20.18
C CYS A 175 37.91 19.78 -18.94
N GLY A 176 38.95 19.05 -18.56
CA GLY A 176 38.91 18.10 -17.43
C GLY A 176 38.76 18.73 -16.03
N VAL A 177 38.33 19.98 -15.93
CA VAL A 177 38.11 20.72 -14.68
C VAL A 177 36.61 20.96 -14.52
N MET A 178 36.08 20.54 -13.37
CA MET A 178 34.67 20.73 -13.01
C MET A 178 34.42 22.15 -12.49
N ASP A 179 33.24 22.72 -12.80
CA ASP A 179 32.87 24.07 -12.33
C ASP A 179 32.29 24.07 -10.91
N GLY A 180 31.74 22.94 -10.48
CA GLY A 180 31.25 22.77 -9.13
C GLY A 180 30.70 21.38 -8.85
N LYS A 181 30.13 21.23 -7.66
CA LYS A 181 29.61 19.96 -7.15
C LYS A 181 28.33 20.19 -6.36
N ILE A 182 27.35 19.33 -6.57
CA ILE A 182 26.13 19.25 -5.76
C ILE A 182 26.51 18.68 -4.40
N THR A 183 26.26 19.43 -3.32
CA THR A 183 26.75 19.11 -1.97
C THR A 183 25.66 18.67 -1.01
N SER A 184 24.38 18.87 -1.35
CA SER A 184 23.25 18.46 -0.53
C SER A 184 22.06 18.06 -1.38
N THR A 185 21.12 17.33 -0.79
CA THR A 185 19.85 16.97 -1.43
C THR A 185 18.69 17.35 -0.52
N VAL A 186 17.57 17.75 -1.12
CA VAL A 186 16.24 17.68 -0.50
C VAL A 186 15.56 16.37 -0.90
N GLU A 187 14.36 16.14 -0.37
CA GLU A 187 13.51 15.04 -0.83
C GLU A 187 13.15 15.20 -2.32
N PRO A 188 12.93 14.10 -3.07
CA PRO A 188 12.62 14.15 -4.52
C PRO A 188 11.52 15.13 -4.93
N PHE A 189 10.57 15.33 -4.03
CA PHE A 189 9.40 16.17 -4.23
C PHE A 189 9.53 17.62 -3.73
N GLN A 190 10.71 18.03 -3.30
CA GLN A 190 10.96 19.38 -2.83
C GLN A 190 11.78 20.16 -3.85
N LYS A 191 11.38 21.42 -4.12
CA LYS A 191 12.21 22.33 -4.92
C LYS A 191 13.47 22.70 -4.12
N PRO A 192 14.69 22.57 -4.69
CA PRO A 192 15.91 23.04 -4.04
C PRO A 192 15.88 24.54 -3.75
N THR A 193 16.26 24.93 -2.54
CA THR A 193 16.21 26.34 -2.09
C THR A 193 17.59 26.95 -1.82
N LYS A 194 18.63 26.12 -1.76
CA LYS A 194 20.02 26.54 -1.52
C LYS A 194 20.90 26.20 -2.72
N ASP A 195 21.94 26.98 -2.95
CA ASP A 195 22.92 26.67 -3.99
C ASP A 195 23.61 25.32 -3.71
N ASN A 196 23.92 24.60 -4.78
CA ASN A 196 24.49 23.25 -4.76
C ASN A 196 23.60 22.22 -4.05
N GLN A 197 22.28 22.42 -4.11
CA GLN A 197 21.27 21.50 -3.61
C GLN A 197 20.42 20.97 -4.77
N SER A 198 20.13 19.68 -4.78
CA SER A 198 19.25 19.03 -5.77
C SER A 198 18.09 18.32 -5.08
N ASN A 199 17.11 17.82 -5.86
CA ASN A 199 16.12 16.86 -5.39
C ASN A 199 16.43 15.41 -5.85
N PHE A 200 17.58 15.15 -6.47
CA PHE A 200 17.92 13.85 -7.06
C PHE A 200 19.20 13.23 -6.49
N GLY A 201 19.78 13.83 -5.46
CA GLY A 201 20.97 13.33 -4.76
C GLY A 201 22.18 14.26 -4.84
N SER A 202 23.13 14.05 -3.93
CA SER A 202 24.36 14.83 -3.80
C SER A 202 25.58 14.07 -4.31
N GLY A 203 26.68 14.78 -4.56
CA GLY A 203 27.96 14.20 -4.95
C GLY A 203 28.26 14.27 -6.44
N TYR A 204 27.28 14.70 -7.25
CA TYR A 204 27.44 14.92 -8.69
C TYR A 204 28.19 16.21 -8.96
N GLU A 205 29.07 16.18 -9.94
CA GLU A 205 29.83 17.34 -10.42
C GLU A 205 29.16 17.91 -11.66
N TYR A 206 29.29 19.22 -11.86
CA TYR A 206 28.65 19.90 -12.98
C TYR A 206 29.63 20.83 -13.71
N GLN A 207 29.31 21.12 -14.97
CA GLN A 207 29.95 22.12 -15.80
C GLN A 207 28.92 23.11 -16.33
N VAL A 208 29.29 24.39 -16.36
CA VAL A 208 28.47 25.45 -16.94
C VAL A 208 28.66 25.42 -18.46
N VAL A 209 27.56 25.29 -19.19
CA VAL A 209 27.57 25.27 -20.66
C VAL A 209 27.45 26.68 -21.20
N ASN A 210 26.47 27.43 -20.71
CA ASN A 210 26.21 28.84 -21.02
C ASN A 210 25.44 29.45 -19.83
N ASP A 211 24.93 30.68 -19.98
CA ASP A 211 24.22 31.38 -18.90
C ASP A 211 22.95 30.65 -18.42
N ASN A 212 22.30 29.90 -19.31
CA ASN A 212 21.01 29.22 -19.11
C ASN A 212 21.12 27.70 -18.95
N SER A 213 22.31 27.12 -19.13
CA SER A 213 22.47 25.66 -19.18
C SER A 213 23.67 25.18 -18.35
N ILE A 214 23.47 24.08 -17.65
CA ILE A 214 24.55 23.30 -17.02
C ILE A 214 24.47 21.84 -17.47
N ASP A 215 25.60 21.17 -17.51
CA ASP A 215 25.68 19.72 -17.65
C ASP A 215 26.10 19.09 -16.33
N ILE A 216 25.41 18.04 -15.91
CA ILE A 216 25.70 17.33 -14.67
C ILE A 216 26.18 15.92 -15.02
N TYR A 217 27.31 15.52 -14.45
CA TYR A 217 27.84 14.18 -14.64
C TYR A 217 27.20 13.21 -13.65
N MET A 218 26.33 12.33 -14.16
CA MET A 218 25.61 11.33 -13.38
C MET A 218 25.41 10.06 -14.20
N ASN A 219 25.45 8.89 -13.53
CA ASN A 219 25.30 7.58 -14.17
C ASN A 219 26.21 7.39 -15.41
N GLU A 220 27.48 7.80 -15.28
CA GLU A 220 28.50 7.76 -16.33
C GLU A 220 28.20 8.61 -17.58
N LYS A 221 27.20 9.49 -17.52
CA LYS A 221 26.74 10.34 -18.62
C LYS A 221 26.69 11.81 -18.20
N TRP A 222 26.73 12.70 -19.19
CA TRP A 222 26.49 14.12 -18.99
C TRP A 222 25.05 14.44 -19.35
N ILE A 223 24.26 14.85 -18.36
CA ILE A 223 22.84 15.17 -18.55
C ILE A 223 22.68 16.69 -18.57
N ARG A 224 21.94 17.20 -19.57
CA ARG A 224 21.70 18.64 -19.75
C ARG A 224 20.55 19.10 -18.85
N PHE A 225 20.80 20.16 -18.09
CA PHE A 225 19.81 20.90 -17.34
C PHE A 225 19.76 22.34 -17.83
N ASP A 226 18.56 22.87 -18.03
CA ASP A 226 18.31 24.25 -18.47
C ASP A 226 17.56 25.02 -17.36
N ASP A 227 17.76 26.33 -17.26
CA ASP A 227 17.07 27.17 -16.29
C ASP A 227 15.57 27.34 -16.62
N GLU A 228 14.76 27.67 -15.60
CA GLU A 228 13.31 27.83 -15.73
C GLU A 228 12.90 29.19 -16.36
N ASP A 229 13.86 30.07 -16.69
CA ASP A 229 13.64 31.47 -17.08
C ASP A 229 13.65 31.74 -18.61
#